data_AF-A0AAD9MYM8-F1
#
_entry.id   AF-A0AAD9MYM8-F1
#
_cell.length_a   1.000
_cell.length_b   1.000
_cell.length_c   1.000
_cell.angle_alpha   90.00
_cell.angle_beta   90.00
_cell.angle_gamma   90.00
#
_symmetry.space_group_name_H-M   'P 1'
#
loop_
_entity.id
_entity.type
_entity.pdbx_description
1 polymer ?
#
loop_
_entity_poly.entity_id
_entity_poly.type
_entity_poly.pdbx_seq_one_letter_code
_entity_poly.pdbx_strand_id
1 'polypeptide(L)'
;MYNVYSLIGCRPNLKKAKYYSQFHEDEALFKNYFNDPTICGGLYVEIGALDGITYSNTKFFEDNLNWTGVLIEGHPDNAEKLAKNRSRKRNVIIQEAVCPEGQTYVNFSGAKAVGGISVAANR
;
A
#
# COMPACT_ATOMS: atom_id res chain seq x y z
N MET A 1 -3.72 -20.17 -31.91
CA MET A 1 -2.75 -19.98 -30.80
C MET A 1 -2.35 -18.52 -30.82
N TYR A 2 -2.88 -17.71 -29.90
CA TYR A 2 -2.47 -16.31 -29.77
C TYR A 2 -1.18 -16.26 -28.96
N ASN A 3 -0.14 -15.64 -29.53
CA ASN A 3 1.12 -15.36 -28.86
C ASN A 3 0.90 -14.26 -27.81
N VAL A 4 0.75 -14.65 -26.54
CA VAL A 4 0.44 -13.75 -25.42
C VAL A 4 1.62 -12.92 -24.91
N TYR A 5 2.80 -13.00 -25.54
CA TYR A 5 4.01 -12.30 -25.09
C TYR A 5 4.22 -10.90 -25.71
N SER A 6 3.19 -10.32 -26.35
CA SER A 6 3.23 -8.97 -26.90
C SER A 6 2.31 -8.01 -26.12
N LEU A 7 2.53 -7.87 -24.81
CA LEU A 7 2.05 -6.72 -24.05
C LEU A 7 3.25 -6.13 -23.33
N ILE A 8 3.53 -4.89 -23.68
CA ILE A 8 4.57 -3.97 -23.18
C ILE A 8 4.77 -4.16 -21.66
N GLY A 9 5.65 -5.07 -21.27
CA GLY A 9 6.04 -5.25 -19.88
C GLY A 9 6.81 -4.02 -19.42
N CYS A 10 6.51 -3.52 -18.22
CA CYS A 10 7.37 -2.52 -17.58
C CYS A 10 8.79 -3.09 -17.48
N ARG A 11 9.79 -2.27 -17.80
CA ARG A 11 11.21 -2.59 -17.61
C ARG A 11 11.73 -1.81 -16.41
N PRO A 12 11.44 -2.23 -15.17
CA PRO A 12 11.90 -1.54 -13.98
C PRO A 12 13.43 -1.52 -13.95
N ASN A 13 14.01 -0.38 -13.58
CA ASN A 13 15.44 -0.31 -13.28
C ASN A 13 15.68 -0.85 -11.86
N LEU A 14 15.65 -2.18 -11.71
CA LEU A 14 15.73 -2.84 -10.41
C LEU A 14 17.03 -2.53 -9.64
N LYS A 15 18.12 -2.19 -10.32
CA LYS A 15 19.38 -1.77 -9.66
C LYS A 15 19.25 -0.45 -8.90
N LYS A 16 18.27 0.38 -9.26
CA LYS A 16 17.97 1.67 -8.60
C LYS A 16 16.66 1.64 -7.85
N ALA A 17 15.96 0.51 -7.83
CA ALA A 17 14.67 0.43 -7.17
C ALA A 17 14.83 0.57 -5.66
N LYS A 18 13.96 1.39 -5.07
CA LYS A 18 13.87 1.58 -3.63
C LYS A 18 12.81 0.65 -3.06
N TYR A 19 13.16 -0.01 -1.97
CA TYR A 19 12.24 -0.74 -1.10
C TYR A 19 11.89 0.13 0.11
N TYR A 20 10.69 -0.02 0.63
CA TYR A 20 10.07 0.89 1.60
C TYR A 20 9.61 0.18 2.87
N SER A 21 9.35 -1.12 2.80
CA SER A 21 8.88 -1.93 3.91
C SER A 21 9.85 -1.96 5.10
N GLN A 22 9.35 -2.30 6.29
CA GLN A 22 10.15 -2.24 7.53
C GLN A 22 11.25 -3.31 7.58
N PHE A 23 10.97 -4.49 7.04
CA PHE A 23 11.85 -5.66 7.06
C PHE A 23 12.00 -6.30 5.67
N HIS A 24 11.97 -5.49 4.61
CA HIS A 24 12.15 -5.94 3.22
C HIS A 24 11.05 -6.90 2.73
N GLU A 25 9.84 -6.83 3.28
CA GLU A 25 8.69 -7.61 2.84
C GLU A 25 8.31 -7.33 1.38
N ASP A 26 8.36 -6.07 0.94
CA ASP A 26 8.11 -5.70 -0.47
C ASP A 26 9.15 -6.31 -1.43
N GLU A 27 10.42 -6.32 -1.04
CA GLU A 27 11.49 -7.01 -1.77
C GLU A 27 11.31 -8.52 -1.80
N ALA A 28 10.95 -9.12 -0.66
CA ALA A 28 10.70 -10.55 -0.57
C ALA A 28 9.49 -10.96 -1.43
N LEU A 29 8.41 -10.19 -1.42
CA LEU A 29 7.25 -10.43 -2.28
C LEU A 29 7.64 -10.37 -3.75
N PHE A 30 8.39 -9.34 -4.15
CA PHE A 30 8.84 -9.20 -5.53
C PHE A 30 9.71 -10.39 -5.97
N LYS A 31 10.75 -10.71 -5.19
CA LYS A 31 11.75 -11.73 -5.56
C LYS A 31 11.20 -13.14 -5.59
N ASN A 32 10.22 -13.45 -4.75
CA ASN A 32 9.70 -14.82 -4.62
C ASN A 32 8.48 -15.09 -5.49
N TYR A 33 7.71 -14.04 -5.86
CA TYR A 33 6.41 -14.24 -6.50
C TYR A 33 6.17 -13.42 -7.77
N PHE A 34 6.88 -12.30 -7.97
CA PHE A 34 6.50 -11.32 -9.00
C PHE A 34 7.63 -10.88 -9.93
N ASN A 35 8.80 -11.53 -9.88
CA ASN A 35 9.98 -11.14 -10.69
C ASN A 35 10.22 -12.03 -11.92
N ASP A 36 9.72 -13.27 -11.96
CA ASP A 36 9.94 -14.20 -13.07
C ASP A 36 8.67 -15.00 -13.46
N PRO A 37 7.94 -14.56 -14.52
CA PRO A 37 8.15 -13.32 -15.24
C PRO A 37 7.82 -12.10 -14.38
N THR A 38 8.47 -10.96 -14.64
CA THR A 38 8.16 -9.72 -13.92
C THR A 38 6.72 -9.29 -14.19
N ILE A 39 5.92 -9.16 -13.12
CA ILE A 39 4.51 -8.78 -13.22
C ILE A 39 4.37 -7.26 -13.12
N CYS A 40 3.81 -6.65 -14.17
CA CYS A 40 3.57 -5.21 -14.26
C CYS A 40 2.06 -4.92 -14.29
N GLY A 41 1.66 -3.72 -13.84
CA GLY A 41 0.26 -3.30 -13.87
C GLY A 41 -0.66 -4.11 -12.97
N GLY A 42 -0.13 -4.70 -11.89
CA GLY A 42 -0.92 -5.44 -10.91
C GLY A 42 -1.73 -4.54 -9.98
N LEU A 43 -2.46 -5.18 -9.07
CA LEU A 43 -3.31 -4.53 -8.09
C LEU A 43 -2.89 -4.91 -6.67
N TYR A 44 -2.99 -3.97 -5.72
CA TYR A 44 -2.77 -4.24 -4.30
C TYR A 44 -3.86 -3.63 -3.42
N VAL A 45 -3.94 -4.16 -2.19
CA VAL A 45 -4.65 -3.55 -1.06
C VAL A 45 -3.67 -3.48 0.11
N GLU A 46 -3.52 -2.30 0.70
CA GLU A 46 -2.69 -2.08 1.88
C GLU A 46 -3.54 -1.50 3.01
N ILE A 47 -3.64 -2.22 4.12
CA ILE A 47 -4.35 -1.81 5.33
C ILE A 47 -3.31 -1.40 6.37
N GLY A 48 -3.51 -0.24 6.99
CA GLY A 48 -2.49 0.38 7.84
C GLY A 48 -1.41 1.06 6.98
N ALA A 49 -1.82 1.78 5.93
CA ALA A 49 -0.93 2.40 4.96
C ALA A 49 -0.09 3.57 5.53
N LEU A 50 -0.28 3.93 6.81
CA LEU A 50 0.48 4.94 7.54
C LEU A 50 0.52 6.27 6.77
N ASP A 51 1.71 6.78 6.47
CA ASP A 51 1.91 8.01 5.71
C ASP A 51 2.05 7.74 4.20
N GLY A 52 1.86 6.48 3.77
CA GLY A 52 1.99 6.03 2.39
C GLY A 52 3.43 5.84 1.89
N ILE A 53 4.45 6.05 2.73
CA ILE A 53 5.86 5.92 2.33
C ILE A 53 6.63 5.07 3.33
N THR A 54 6.60 5.48 4.60
CA THR A 54 7.31 4.82 5.69
C THR A 54 6.71 3.45 5.90
N TYR A 55 7.54 2.41 5.77
CA TYR A 55 7.14 1.01 5.94
C TYR A 55 6.09 0.50 4.94
N SER A 56 5.88 1.21 3.82
CA SER A 56 4.89 0.76 2.84
C SER A 56 5.36 -0.51 2.14
N ASN A 57 4.47 -1.50 2.11
CA ASN A 57 4.68 -2.76 1.41
C ASN A 57 4.32 -2.67 -0.08
N THR A 58 3.62 -1.62 -0.50
CA THR A 58 3.11 -1.48 -1.88
C THR A 58 3.81 -0.40 -2.70
N LYS A 59 4.57 0.49 -2.05
CA LYS A 59 5.19 1.63 -2.73
C LYS A 59 6.24 1.21 -3.78
N PHE A 60 7.02 0.16 -3.51
CA PHE A 60 7.91 -0.42 -4.52
C PHE A 60 7.15 -0.84 -5.79
N PHE A 61 6.02 -1.53 -5.62
CA PHE A 61 5.19 -2.03 -6.73
C PHE A 61 4.56 -0.88 -7.54
N GLU A 62 4.09 0.18 -6.88
CA GLU A 62 3.61 1.38 -7.56
C GLU A 62 4.72 2.06 -8.36
N ASP A 63 5.86 2.33 -7.72
CA ASP A 63 6.91 3.17 -8.30
C ASP A 63 7.67 2.45 -9.43
N ASN A 64 7.81 1.13 -9.35
CA ASN A 64 8.65 0.37 -10.28
C ASN A 64 7.84 -0.52 -11.23
N LEU A 65 6.72 -1.07 -10.80
CA LEU A 65 5.96 -2.05 -11.58
C LEU A 65 4.66 -1.49 -12.16
N ASN A 66 4.37 -0.20 -11.94
CA ASN A 66 3.15 0.47 -12.35
C ASN A 66 1.88 -0.19 -11.78
N TRP A 67 1.98 -0.79 -10.59
CA TRP A 67 0.81 -1.31 -9.89
C TRP A 67 -0.04 -0.16 -9.34
N THR A 68 -1.33 -0.40 -9.24
CA THR A 68 -2.31 0.51 -8.64
C THR A 68 -3.00 -0.20 -7.47
N GLY A 69 -3.75 0.52 -6.64
CA GLY A 69 -4.43 -0.19 -5.56
C GLY A 69 -5.27 0.66 -4.63
N VAL A 70 -5.67 0.01 -3.53
CA VAL A 70 -6.46 0.59 -2.45
C VAL A 70 -5.56 0.74 -1.23
N LEU A 71 -5.49 1.95 -0.70
CA LEU A 71 -4.71 2.26 0.51
C LEU A 71 -5.69 2.67 1.61
N ILE A 72 -5.63 1.97 2.74
CA ILE A 72 -6.55 2.15 3.87
C ILE A 72 -5.74 2.54 5.10
N GLU A 73 -6.07 3.68 5.70
CA GLU A 73 -5.47 4.15 6.94
C GLU A 73 -6.52 4.80 7.83
N GLY A 74 -6.66 4.30 9.06
CA GLY A 74 -7.68 4.75 9.99
C GLY A 74 -7.25 5.91 10.89
N HIS A 75 -5.94 6.06 11.17
CA HIS A 75 -5.47 7.14 12.02
C HIS A 75 -5.52 8.47 11.25
N PRO A 76 -6.28 9.48 11.71
CA PRO A 76 -6.54 10.71 10.95
C PRO A 76 -5.26 11.43 10.47
N ASP A 77 -4.29 11.63 11.36
CA ASP A 77 -3.03 12.31 11.02
C ASP A 77 -2.17 11.55 9.99
N ASN A 78 -2.24 10.21 10.00
CA ASN A 78 -1.49 9.39 9.05
C ASN A 78 -2.24 9.38 7.70
N ALA A 79 -3.56 9.24 7.73
CA ALA A 79 -4.43 9.30 6.57
C ALA A 79 -4.26 10.61 5.78
N GLU A 80 -4.13 11.75 6.47
CA GLU A 80 -3.86 13.03 5.82
C GLU A 80 -2.50 13.05 5.10
N LYS A 81 -1.47 12.46 5.70
CA LYS A 81 -0.14 12.34 5.09
C LYS A 81 -0.15 11.38 3.91
N LEU A 82 -0.82 10.23 4.05
CA LEU A 82 -1.06 9.27 2.98
C LEU A 82 -1.69 9.94 1.77
N ALA A 83 -2.74 10.73 1.98
CA ALA A 83 -3.44 11.49 0.94
C ALA A 83 -2.56 12.50 0.20
N LYS A 84 -1.49 13.00 0.82
CA LYS A 84 -0.51 13.92 0.21
C LYS A 84 0.61 13.16 -0.49
N ASN A 85 1.05 12.04 0.08
CA ASN A 85 2.20 11.27 -0.38
C ASN A 85 1.86 10.29 -1.50
N ARG A 86 0.59 9.91 -1.66
CA ARG A 86 0.14 8.92 -2.65
C ARG A 86 -0.85 9.53 -3.64
N SER A 87 -0.64 9.23 -4.91
CA SER A 87 -1.43 9.80 -6.00
C SER A 87 -2.81 9.15 -6.08
N ARG A 88 -3.88 9.95 -5.96
CA ARG A 88 -5.27 9.50 -6.20
C ARG A 88 -5.56 9.09 -7.65
N LYS A 89 -4.66 9.41 -8.59
CA LYS A 89 -4.77 8.91 -9.98
C LYS A 89 -4.38 7.44 -10.09
N ARG A 90 -3.52 6.96 -9.18
CA ARG A 90 -3.06 5.57 -9.12
C ARG A 90 -3.72 4.77 -8.01
N ASN A 91 -4.25 5.43 -6.98
CA ASN A 91 -4.79 4.76 -5.81
C ASN A 91 -6.17 5.26 -5.42
N VAL A 92 -7.01 4.33 -4.99
CA VAL A 92 -8.15 4.65 -4.13
C VAL A 92 -7.62 4.79 -2.72
N ILE A 93 -7.90 5.91 -2.06
CA ILE A 93 -7.44 6.18 -0.68
C ILE A 93 -8.67 6.23 0.22
N ILE A 94 -8.73 5.33 1.19
CA ILE A 94 -9.78 5.21 2.20
C ILE A 94 -9.20 5.64 3.54
N GLN A 95 -9.76 6.69 4.12
CA GLN A 95 -9.28 7.30 5.36
C GLN A 95 -10.14 6.84 6.54
N GLU A 96 -10.37 5.53 6.62
CA GLU A 96 -11.28 4.90 7.57
C GLU A 96 -10.59 3.68 8.21
N ALA A 97 -11.00 3.35 9.43
CA ALA A 97 -10.54 2.15 10.11
C ALA A 97 -11.32 0.91 9.64
N VAL A 98 -10.61 -0.19 9.43
CA VAL A 98 -11.27 -1.51 9.26
C VAL A 98 -11.78 -1.96 10.62
N CYS A 99 -13.08 -2.20 10.73
CA CYS A 99 -13.75 -2.52 11.98
C CYS A 99 -14.89 -3.53 11.80
N PRO A 100 -15.34 -4.20 12.89
CA PRO A 100 -16.50 -5.07 12.85
C PRO A 100 -17.76 -4.32 12.43
N GLU A 101 -18.74 -5.06 11.88
CA GLU A 101 -20.04 -4.50 11.56
C GLU A 101 -20.71 -3.90 12.81
N GLY A 102 -21.33 -2.73 12.65
CA GLY A 102 -21.95 -1.96 13.75
C GLY A 102 -20.98 -1.03 14.50
N GLN A 103 -19.66 -1.15 14.28
CA GLN A 103 -18.67 -0.25 14.85
C GLN A 103 -18.65 1.08 14.08
N THR A 104 -19.13 2.16 14.72
CA THR A 104 -19.22 3.47 14.05
C THR A 104 -18.08 4.43 14.38
N TYR A 105 -17.44 4.26 15.55
CA TYR A 105 -16.41 5.18 16.02
C TYR A 105 -15.27 4.45 16.73
N VAL A 106 -14.04 4.88 16.44
CA VAL A 106 -12.84 4.44 17.17
C VAL A 106 -12.02 5.66 17.54
N ASN A 107 -11.42 5.64 18.73
CA ASN A 107 -10.46 6.66 19.15
C ASN A 107 -9.05 6.13 18.90
N PHE A 108 -8.24 6.91 18.20
CA PHE A 108 -6.82 6.63 18.05
C PHE A 108 -6.00 7.30 19.17
N SER A 109 -4.91 6.65 19.54
CA SER A 109 -3.90 7.16 20.46
C SER A 109 -2.50 6.83 19.94
N GLY A 110 -1.49 7.54 20.45
CA GLY A 110 -0.14 7.47 19.90
C GLY A 110 -0.04 8.22 18.57
N ALA A 111 1.09 8.10 17.89
CA ALA A 111 1.33 8.76 16.62
C ALA A 111 2.31 7.94 15.78
N LYS A 112 2.39 8.26 14.47
CA LYS A 112 3.31 7.58 13.53
C LYS A 112 3.03 6.07 13.51
N ALA A 113 4.07 5.26 13.32
CA ALA A 113 3.99 3.81 13.18
C ALA A 113 3.64 3.04 14.47
N VAL A 114 3.51 3.72 15.61
CA VAL A 114 3.17 3.10 16.91
C VAL A 114 1.78 3.50 17.43
N GLY A 115 1.02 4.26 16.63
CA GLY A 115 -0.36 4.62 16.95
C GLY A 115 -1.30 3.43 16.85
N GLY A 116 -2.39 3.47 17.62
CA GLY A 116 -3.39 2.40 17.64
C GLY A 116 -4.72 2.85 18.25
N ILE A 117 -5.70 1.96 18.24
CA ILE A 117 -7.03 2.24 18.80
C ILE A 117 -6.96 2.14 20.32
N SER A 118 -7.32 3.22 21.03
CA SER A 118 -7.40 3.25 22.50
C SER A 118 -8.78 2.86 23.02
N VAL A 119 -9.84 3.17 22.28
CA VAL A 119 -11.22 2.83 22.62
C VAL A 119 -12.01 2.57 21.33
N ALA A 120 -12.74 1.46 21.30
CA ALA A 120 -13.77 1.18 20.29
C ALA A 120 -15.14 1.28 20.98
N ALA A 121 -16.07 2.05 20.41
CA ALA A 121 -17.39 2.29 21.01
C ALA A 121 -18.50 2.17 19.97
N ASN A 122 -19.49 1.31 20.23
CA ASN A 122 -20.71 1.24 19.43
C ASN A 122 -21.69 2.27 20.00
N ARG A 123 -22.22 3.17 19.18
CA ARG A 123 -23.33 4.04 19.60
C ARG A 123 -24.65 3.32 19.43
#